data_AF-A0A4Y1R7U5-F1
#
_entry.id   AF-A0A4Y1R7U5-F1
#
_cell.length_a   1.000
_cell.length_b   1.000
_cell.length_c   1.000
_cell.angle_alpha   90.00
_cell.angle_beta   90.00
_cell.angle_gamma   90.00
#
_symmetry.space_group_name_H-M   'P 1'
#
loop_
_entity.id
_entity.type
_entity.pdbx_description
1 polymer ?
#
loop_
_entity_poly.entity_id
_entity_poly.type
_entity_poly.pdbx_seq_one_letter_code
_entity_poly.pdbx_strand_id
1 'polypeptide(L)'
;MPSKLKKAIGAVKDQTSISLAKVSNTNSANLEVTVLKATSHDVVPIEDKYVQEILTLISSNKSYASSCAQAIARRIGKTRDWIVALKSLMLVLRIFQDGDPYFPIEVLHAMKRGAKILNLSNFRDDSNSCPWDFTAFVRTFALYLDERLDCFLTGKLQRRFTYQRDQEYNSSRRSRRSNDPWPWFAT
;
A
#
# COMPACT_ATOMS: atom_id res chain seq x y z
N MET A 1 -44.55 18.35 9.74
CA MET A 1 -43.48 18.88 8.88
C MET A 1 -42.22 19.13 9.71
N PRO A 2 -41.01 18.73 9.26
CA PRO A 2 -39.79 19.01 10.02
C PRO A 2 -39.56 20.51 10.15
N SER A 3 -39.20 20.97 11.35
CA SER A 3 -38.99 22.38 11.66
C SER A 3 -37.84 22.97 10.82
N LYS A 4 -37.87 24.30 10.62
CA LYS A 4 -36.82 25.03 9.87
C LYS A 4 -35.40 24.72 10.40
N LEU A 5 -35.26 24.57 11.72
CA LEU A 5 -34.02 24.18 12.38
C LEU A 5 -33.54 22.77 11.95
N LYS A 6 -34.43 21.77 11.94
CA LYS A 6 -34.07 20.40 11.52
C LYS A 6 -33.65 20.35 10.04
N LYS A 7 -34.26 21.16 9.18
CA LYS A 7 -33.87 21.29 7.77
C LYS A 7 -32.49 21.94 7.62
N ALA A 8 -32.20 22.99 8.37
CA ALA A 8 -30.90 23.65 8.36
C ALA A 8 -29.77 22.71 8.83
N ILE A 9 -29.99 21.97 9.92
CA ILE A 9 -29.02 20.97 10.42
C ILE A 9 -28.79 19.86 9.38
N GLY A 10 -29.85 19.38 8.73
CA GLY A 10 -29.74 18.41 7.63
C GLY A 10 -28.87 18.92 6.49
N ALA A 11 -29.12 20.16 6.03
CA ALA A 11 -28.35 20.76 4.94
C ALA A 11 -26.85 20.91 5.28
N VAL A 12 -26.51 21.29 6.51
CA VAL A 12 -25.10 21.38 6.95
C VAL A 12 -24.43 20.00 6.97
N LYS A 13 -25.12 18.98 7.49
CA LYS A 13 -24.62 17.60 7.50
C LYS A 13 -24.35 17.08 6.07
N ASP A 14 -25.26 17.38 5.15
CA ASP A 14 -25.12 16.98 3.74
C ASP A 14 -23.95 17.71 3.08
N GLN A 15 -23.78 19.01 3.33
CA GLN A 15 -22.63 19.77 2.83
C GLN A 15 -21.28 19.22 3.34
N THR A 16 -21.20 18.85 4.61
CA THR A 16 -20.00 18.19 5.15
C THR A 16 -19.78 16.84 4.48
N SER A 17 -20.82 16.04 4.31
CA SER A 17 -20.74 14.72 3.67
C SER A 17 -20.27 14.80 2.21
N ILE A 18 -20.80 15.77 1.44
CA ILE A 18 -20.39 16.03 0.06
C ILE A 18 -18.92 16.47 -0.01
N SER A 19 -18.52 17.39 0.88
CA SER A 19 -17.14 17.88 0.93
C SER A 19 -16.16 16.75 1.25
N LEU A 20 -16.50 15.88 2.20
CA LEU A 20 -15.70 14.70 2.54
C LEU A 20 -15.60 13.71 1.38
N ALA A 21 -16.71 13.43 0.69
CA ALA A 21 -16.72 12.56 -0.49
C ALA A 21 -15.83 13.12 -1.60
N LYS A 22 -15.86 14.45 -1.82
CA LYS A 22 -15.02 15.12 -2.82
C LYS A 22 -13.54 14.99 -2.50
N VAL A 23 -13.13 15.24 -1.25
CA VAL A 23 -11.73 15.10 -0.81
C VAL A 23 -11.27 13.65 -0.91
N SER A 24 -12.12 12.69 -0.55
CA SER A 24 -11.80 11.27 -0.71
C SER A 24 -11.60 10.87 -2.18
N ASN A 25 -12.42 11.42 -3.08
CA ASN A 25 -12.28 11.20 -4.51
C ASN A 25 -10.98 11.83 -5.07
N THR A 26 -10.62 13.05 -4.66
CA THR A 26 -9.37 13.68 -5.08
C THR A 26 -8.15 12.90 -4.59
N ASN A 27 -8.16 12.41 -3.36
CA ASN A 27 -7.07 11.60 -2.83
C ASN A 27 -6.97 10.25 -3.54
N SER A 28 -8.09 9.63 -3.90
CA SER A 28 -8.10 8.39 -4.68
C SER A 28 -7.55 8.60 -6.09
N ALA A 29 -7.87 9.73 -6.73
CA ALA A 29 -7.31 10.10 -8.03
C ALA A 29 -5.81 10.38 -7.93
N ASN A 30 -5.37 11.13 -6.91
CA ASN A 30 -3.95 11.38 -6.65
C ASN A 30 -3.20 10.07 -6.42
N LEU A 31 -3.75 9.16 -5.63
CA LEU A 31 -3.19 7.83 -5.40
C LEU A 31 -2.99 7.06 -6.71
N GLU A 32 -3.99 7.05 -7.60
CA GLU A 32 -3.88 6.40 -8.91
C GLU A 32 -2.78 7.03 -9.78
N VAL A 33 -2.68 8.36 -9.81
CA VAL A 33 -1.59 9.08 -10.51
C VAL A 33 -0.23 8.74 -9.91
N THR A 34 -0.12 8.65 -8.59
CA THR A 34 1.12 8.32 -7.89
C THR A 34 1.55 6.87 -8.17
N VAL A 35 0.59 5.94 -8.25
CA VAL A 35 0.84 4.56 -8.74
C VAL A 35 1.34 4.57 -10.19
N LEU A 36 0.76 5.39 -11.08
CA LEU A 36 1.22 5.52 -12.47
C LEU A 36 2.67 6.02 -12.55
N LYS A 37 3.01 7.05 -11.76
CA LYS A 37 4.37 7.61 -11.70
C LYS A 37 5.37 6.61 -11.13
N ALA A 38 5.02 5.90 -10.06
CA ALA A 38 5.84 4.85 -9.47
C ALA A 38 6.10 3.68 -10.42
N THR A 39 5.22 3.47 -11.41
CA THR A 39 5.25 2.34 -12.36
C THR A 39 5.45 2.82 -13.80
N SER A 40 6.22 3.88 -14.00
CA SER A 40 6.64 4.31 -15.34
C SER A 40 7.49 3.24 -16.03
N HIS A 41 7.56 3.30 -17.36
CA HIS A 41 8.36 2.38 -18.19
C HIS A 41 9.86 2.71 -18.17
N ASP A 42 10.28 3.75 -17.47
CA ASP A 42 11.69 4.15 -17.39
C ASP A 42 12.53 3.07 -16.70
N VAL A 43 13.73 2.79 -17.20
CA VAL A 43 14.66 1.80 -16.62
C VAL A 43 15.38 2.37 -15.38
N VAL A 44 14.63 2.97 -14.47
CA VAL A 44 15.12 3.58 -13.22
C VAL A 44 14.29 2.98 -12.07
N PRO A 45 14.90 2.71 -10.90
CA PRO A 45 14.16 2.25 -9.72
C PRO A 45 13.00 3.17 -9.34
N ILE A 46 12.03 2.63 -8.61
CA ILE A 46 10.93 3.43 -8.06
C ILE A 46 11.51 4.49 -7.12
N GLU A 47 11.17 5.76 -7.36
CA GLU A 47 11.55 6.83 -6.43
C GLU A 47 10.83 6.67 -5.09
N ASP A 48 11.58 6.71 -3.99
CA ASP A 48 11.02 6.51 -2.64
C ASP A 48 9.92 7.52 -2.28
N LYS A 49 9.95 8.73 -2.86
CA LYS A 49 8.91 9.75 -2.66
C LYS A 49 7.50 9.23 -2.98
N TYR A 50 7.36 8.43 -4.05
CA TYR A 50 6.06 7.89 -4.45
C TYR A 50 5.59 6.78 -3.50
N VAL A 51 6.53 5.95 -3.02
CA VAL A 51 6.24 4.92 -2.02
C VAL A 51 5.75 5.57 -0.73
N GLN A 52 6.47 6.58 -0.23
CA GLN A 52 6.10 7.29 1.00
C GLN A 52 4.74 7.98 0.89
N GLU A 53 4.44 8.60 -0.25
CA GLU A 53 3.14 9.21 -0.50
C GLU A 53 2.00 8.17 -0.46
N ILE A 54 2.20 7.02 -1.11
CA ILE A 54 1.22 5.91 -1.09
C ILE A 54 1.01 5.37 0.33
N LEU A 55 2.09 5.12 1.06
CA LEU A 55 2.03 4.65 2.45
C LEU A 55 1.29 5.64 3.37
N THR A 56 1.55 6.93 3.19
CA THR A 56 0.88 8.01 3.93
C THR A 56 -0.62 8.04 3.64
N LEU A 57 -1.00 7.90 2.37
CA LEU A 57 -2.41 7.82 1.99
C LEU A 57 -3.08 6.58 2.58
N ILE A 58 -2.49 5.39 2.44
CA ILE A 58 -3.04 4.14 2.96
C ILE A 58 -3.26 4.21 4.48
N SER A 59 -2.29 4.76 5.23
CA SER A 59 -2.39 4.89 6.69
C SER A 59 -3.43 5.92 7.14
N SER A 60 -3.69 6.95 6.33
CA SER A 60 -4.71 7.97 6.65
C SER A 60 -6.15 7.43 6.60
N ASN A 61 -6.44 6.47 5.73
CA ASN A 61 -7.76 5.85 5.62
C ASN A 61 -7.67 4.50 4.91
N LYS A 62 -8.20 3.45 5.57
CA LYS A 62 -8.24 2.08 5.04
C LYS A 62 -8.89 1.95 3.66
N SER A 63 -9.79 2.86 3.28
CA SER A 63 -10.40 2.84 1.93
C SER A 63 -9.36 3.02 0.82
N TYR A 64 -8.27 3.76 1.08
CA TYR A 64 -7.20 3.95 0.13
C TYR A 64 -6.36 2.68 -0.09
N ALA A 65 -6.35 1.73 0.86
CA ALA A 65 -5.73 0.43 0.65
C ALA A 65 -6.42 -0.33 -0.51
N SER A 66 -7.77 -0.34 -0.52
CA SER A 66 -8.57 -0.92 -1.61
C SER A 66 -8.33 -0.16 -2.92
N SER A 67 -8.35 1.18 -2.89
CA SER A 67 -8.09 1.99 -4.09
C SER A 67 -6.68 1.73 -4.66
N CYS A 68 -5.67 1.60 -3.81
CA CYS A 68 -4.29 1.29 -4.20
C CYS A 68 -4.21 -0.11 -4.84
N ALA A 69 -4.78 -1.13 -4.18
CA ALA A 69 -4.80 -2.50 -4.70
C ALA A 69 -5.47 -2.56 -6.09
N GLN A 70 -6.58 -1.84 -6.27
CA GLN A 70 -7.25 -1.73 -7.57
C GLN A 70 -6.42 -0.98 -8.62
N ALA A 71 -5.75 0.11 -8.25
CA ALA A 71 -4.89 0.86 -9.17
C ALA A 71 -3.71 -0.01 -9.66
N ILE A 72 -3.07 -0.74 -8.74
CA ILE A 72 -2.00 -1.70 -9.07
C ILE A 72 -2.54 -2.83 -9.95
N ALA A 73 -3.70 -3.41 -9.60
CA ALA A 73 -4.35 -4.43 -10.41
C ALA A 73 -4.62 -3.97 -11.85
N ARG A 74 -5.12 -2.74 -12.01
CA ARG A 74 -5.36 -2.15 -13.32
C ARG A 74 -4.06 -1.96 -14.10
N ARG A 75 -2.96 -1.58 -13.43
CA ARG A 75 -1.65 -1.45 -14.09
C ARG A 75 -1.11 -2.78 -14.57
N ILE A 76 -1.04 -3.77 -13.67
CA ILE A 76 -0.54 -5.10 -13.99
C ILE A 76 -1.41 -5.77 -15.08
N GLY A 77 -2.74 -5.67 -14.98
CA GLY A 77 -3.65 -6.33 -15.91
C GLY A 77 -3.64 -5.76 -17.34
N LYS A 78 -3.15 -4.54 -17.54
CA LYS A 78 -3.10 -3.88 -18.86
C LYS A 78 -1.71 -3.87 -19.50
N THR A 79 -0.64 -4.01 -18.71
CA THR A 79 0.72 -3.90 -19.24
C THR A 79 1.20 -5.21 -19.86
N ARG A 80 2.00 -5.07 -20.92
CA ARG A 80 2.87 -6.14 -21.45
C ARG A 80 4.33 -5.70 -21.48
N ASP A 81 4.66 -4.70 -20.67
CA ASP A 81 6.01 -4.20 -20.43
C ASP A 81 6.50 -4.75 -19.09
N TRP A 82 7.61 -5.49 -19.11
CA TRP A 82 8.20 -6.13 -17.94
C TRP A 82 8.64 -5.13 -16.87
N ILE A 83 9.08 -3.91 -17.24
CA ILE A 83 9.50 -2.87 -16.29
C ILE A 83 8.30 -2.40 -15.50
N VAL A 84 7.20 -2.10 -16.19
CA VAL A 84 5.95 -1.67 -15.55
C VAL A 84 5.39 -2.78 -14.65
N ALA A 85 5.42 -4.04 -15.12
CA ALA A 85 4.97 -5.19 -14.33
C ALA A 85 5.84 -5.38 -13.07
N LEU A 86 7.17 -5.36 -13.23
CA LEU A 86 8.12 -5.53 -12.14
C LEU A 86 7.99 -4.40 -11.11
N LYS A 87 7.96 -3.13 -11.53
CA LYS A 87 7.76 -2.00 -10.62
C LYS A 87 6.43 -2.10 -9.88
N SER A 88 5.37 -2.58 -10.53
CA SER A 88 4.08 -2.79 -9.87
C SER A 88 4.18 -3.85 -8.77
N LEU A 89 4.88 -4.96 -9.02
CA LEU A 89 5.15 -5.98 -8.00
C LEU A 89 6.08 -5.49 -6.89
N MET A 90 7.11 -4.71 -7.22
CA MET A 90 8.00 -4.08 -6.22
C MET A 90 7.23 -3.13 -5.31
N LEU A 91 6.26 -2.38 -5.86
CA LEU A 91 5.40 -1.52 -5.08
C LEU A 91 4.53 -2.34 -4.11
N VAL A 92 3.97 -3.47 -4.55
CA VAL A 92 3.27 -4.41 -3.65
C VAL A 92 4.19 -4.89 -2.52
N LEU A 93 5.42 -5.29 -2.85
CA LEU A 93 6.40 -5.74 -1.85
C LEU A 93 6.68 -4.66 -0.80
N ARG A 94 6.94 -3.42 -1.25
CA ARG A 94 7.21 -2.28 -0.34
C ARG A 94 6.01 -2.01 0.57
N ILE A 95 4.79 -2.04 0.04
CA ILE A 95 3.59 -1.83 0.87
C ILE A 95 3.37 -2.99 1.84
N PHE A 96 3.69 -4.24 1.47
CA PHE A 96 3.67 -5.38 2.40
C PHE A 96 4.73 -5.27 3.51
N GLN A 97 5.83 -4.57 3.28
CA GLN A 97 6.92 -4.41 4.25
C GLN A 97 6.71 -3.22 5.17
N ASP A 98 6.36 -2.07 4.59
CA ASP A 98 6.40 -0.78 5.27
C ASP A 98 4.98 -0.24 5.58
N GLY A 99 3.93 -0.87 5.06
CA GLY A 99 2.56 -0.41 5.15
C GLY A 99 1.72 -1.06 6.25
N ASP A 100 0.52 -0.50 6.43
CA ASP A 100 -0.47 -1.01 7.38
C ASP A 100 -1.06 -2.37 6.97
N PRO A 101 -1.52 -3.19 7.94
CA PRO A 101 -1.98 -4.56 7.70
C PRO A 101 -3.24 -4.66 6.83
N TYR A 102 -3.87 -3.55 6.47
CA TYR A 102 -5.06 -3.50 5.63
C TYR A 102 -4.76 -3.83 4.16
N PHE A 103 -3.61 -3.40 3.63
CA PHE A 103 -3.32 -3.57 2.21
C PHE A 103 -3.25 -5.04 1.75
N PRO A 104 -2.58 -5.96 2.47
CA PRO A 104 -2.62 -7.39 2.13
C PRO A 104 -4.04 -7.96 2.04
N ILE A 105 -4.94 -7.57 2.95
CA ILE A 105 -6.35 -8.02 2.94
C ILE A 105 -7.06 -7.52 1.69
N GLU A 106 -6.82 -6.27 1.29
CA GLU A 106 -7.43 -5.69 0.09
C GLU A 106 -6.86 -6.30 -1.21
N VAL A 107 -5.58 -6.70 -1.23
CA VAL A 107 -5.01 -7.48 -2.35
C VAL A 107 -5.74 -8.82 -2.50
N LEU A 108 -5.97 -9.54 -1.39
CA LEU A 108 -6.76 -10.78 -1.41
C LEU A 108 -8.19 -10.54 -1.92
N HIS A 109 -8.86 -9.50 -1.44
CA HIS A 109 -10.22 -9.17 -1.87
C HIS A 109 -10.27 -8.83 -3.36
N ALA A 110 -9.31 -8.07 -3.88
CA ALA A 110 -9.22 -7.78 -5.30
C ALA A 110 -9.02 -9.06 -6.13
N MET A 111 -8.12 -9.95 -5.70
CA MET A 111 -7.88 -11.23 -6.37
C MET A 111 -9.10 -12.15 -6.36
N LYS A 112 -9.83 -12.24 -5.24
CA LYS A 112 -11.11 -12.97 -5.14
C LYS A 112 -12.18 -12.42 -6.09
N ARG A 113 -12.10 -11.14 -6.45
CA ARG A 113 -12.97 -10.48 -7.46
C ARG A 113 -12.43 -10.61 -8.89
N GLY A 114 -11.38 -11.41 -9.11
CA GLY A 114 -10.81 -11.69 -10.43
C GLY A 114 -9.66 -10.76 -10.86
N ALA A 115 -9.16 -9.90 -9.99
CA ALA A 115 -8.01 -9.06 -10.31
C ALA A 115 -6.72 -9.88 -10.47
N LYS A 116 -5.92 -9.58 -11.50
CA LYS A 116 -4.62 -10.21 -11.75
C LYS A 116 -3.48 -9.41 -11.10
N ILE A 117 -3.47 -9.31 -9.77
CA ILE A 117 -2.38 -8.62 -9.06
C ILE A 117 -1.15 -9.52 -8.98
N LEU A 118 -1.32 -10.72 -8.40
CA LEU A 118 -0.24 -11.69 -8.16
C LEU A 118 -0.34 -12.94 -9.03
N ASN A 119 -1.41 -13.08 -9.83
CA ASN A 119 -1.50 -14.15 -10.83
C ASN A 119 -1.02 -13.65 -12.19
N LEU A 120 0.29 -13.82 -12.42
CA LEU A 120 0.96 -13.43 -13.67
C LEU A 120 1.46 -14.63 -14.48
N SER A 121 0.95 -15.85 -14.26
CA SER A 121 1.33 -17.07 -14.99
C SER A 121 1.36 -16.89 -16.53
N ASN A 122 0.40 -16.14 -17.06
CA ASN A 122 0.28 -15.86 -18.50
C ASN A 122 0.91 -14.53 -18.95
N PHE A 123 1.56 -13.78 -18.05
CA PHE A 123 2.25 -12.53 -18.41
C PHE A 123 3.33 -12.82 -19.44
N ARG A 124 3.38 -12.04 -20.51
CA ARG A 124 4.42 -12.12 -21.53
C ARG A 124 4.82 -10.69 -21.88
N ASP A 125 6.12 -10.44 -21.86
CA ASP A 125 6.66 -9.19 -22.33
C ASP A 125 6.57 -9.11 -23.86
N ASP A 126 5.98 -8.04 -24.36
CA ASP A 126 5.90 -7.70 -25.79
C ASP A 126 6.85 -6.54 -26.13
N SER A 127 7.70 -6.12 -25.19
CA SER A 127 8.67 -5.06 -25.44
C SER A 127 9.78 -5.59 -26.36
N ASN A 128 10.17 -4.82 -27.37
CA ASN A 128 11.22 -5.22 -28.32
C ASN A 128 12.63 -5.29 -27.70
N SER A 129 12.74 -5.14 -26.38
CA SER A 129 13.99 -4.83 -25.67
C SER A 129 14.46 -5.92 -24.70
N CYS A 130 13.84 -7.12 -24.68
CA CYS A 130 14.03 -8.04 -23.57
C CYS A 130 14.24 -9.55 -23.93
N PRO A 131 15.27 -10.21 -23.33
CA PRO A 131 15.39 -11.67 -23.29
C PRO A 131 14.23 -12.33 -22.53
N TRP A 132 13.93 -13.59 -22.81
CA TRP A 132 12.86 -14.36 -22.13
C TRP A 132 12.96 -14.37 -20.58
N ASP A 133 14.13 -14.02 -20.04
CA ASP A 133 14.47 -14.05 -18.62
C ASP A 133 13.66 -13.06 -17.76
N PHE A 134 13.39 -11.82 -18.19
CA PHE A 134 12.61 -10.89 -17.35
C PHE A 134 11.13 -11.31 -17.26
N THR A 135 10.57 -11.92 -18.31
CA THR A 135 9.24 -12.52 -18.23
C THR A 135 9.21 -13.63 -17.18
N ALA A 136 10.20 -14.52 -17.18
CA ALA A 136 10.32 -15.58 -16.19
C ALA A 136 10.49 -15.01 -14.76
N PHE A 137 11.30 -13.98 -14.60
CA PHE A 137 11.49 -13.30 -13.32
C PHE A 137 10.20 -12.67 -12.79
N VAL A 138 9.48 -11.90 -13.62
CA VAL A 138 8.20 -11.28 -13.23
C VAL A 138 7.18 -12.33 -12.76
N ARG A 139 7.05 -13.44 -13.50
CA ARG A 139 6.18 -14.57 -13.12
C ARG A 139 6.56 -15.16 -11.77
N THR A 140 7.86 -15.39 -11.56
CA THR A 140 8.40 -15.98 -10.33
C THR A 140 8.24 -15.03 -9.15
N PHE A 141 8.47 -13.73 -9.35
CA PHE A 141 8.34 -12.72 -8.32
C PHE A 141 6.87 -12.54 -7.88
N ALA A 142 5.93 -12.62 -8.82
CA ALA A 142 4.50 -12.67 -8.52
C ALA A 142 4.13 -13.88 -7.64
N LEU A 143 4.63 -15.09 -7.95
CA LEU A 143 4.43 -16.28 -7.11
C LEU A 143 5.01 -16.11 -5.71
N TYR A 144 6.22 -15.54 -5.60
CA TYR A 144 6.82 -15.22 -4.30
C TYR A 144 5.93 -14.28 -3.47
N LEU A 145 5.36 -13.25 -4.10
CA LEU A 145 4.48 -12.31 -3.41
C LEU A 145 3.13 -12.93 -3.02
N ASP A 146 2.62 -13.88 -3.80
CA ASP A 146 1.42 -14.65 -3.48
C ASP A 146 1.64 -15.52 -2.23
N GLU A 147 2.76 -16.25 -2.17
CA GLU A 147 3.14 -17.02 -0.98
C GLU A 147 3.39 -16.11 0.24
N ARG A 148 4.00 -14.93 0.01
CA ARG A 148 4.20 -13.93 1.07
C ARG A 148 2.87 -13.41 1.61
N LEU A 149 1.87 -13.21 0.74
CA LEU A 149 0.52 -12.84 1.13
C LEU A 149 -0.13 -13.94 1.98
N ASP A 150 -0.04 -15.22 1.59
CA ASP A 150 -0.51 -16.33 2.42
C ASP A 150 0.17 -16.34 3.80
N CYS A 151 1.50 -16.19 3.84
CA CYS A 151 2.26 -16.11 5.08
C CYS A 151 1.82 -14.94 5.97
N PHE A 152 1.45 -13.80 5.38
CA PHE A 152 0.90 -12.67 6.11
C PHE A 152 -0.46 -13.00 6.71
N LEU A 153 -1.39 -13.51 5.89
CA LEU A 153 -2.77 -13.80 6.28
C LEU A 153 -2.90 -14.95 7.28
N THR A 154 -2.03 -15.95 7.20
CA THR A 154 -1.95 -17.07 8.15
C THR A 154 -1.21 -16.72 9.45
N GLY A 155 -0.73 -15.48 9.58
CA GLY A 155 -0.02 -15.00 10.77
C GLY A 155 1.42 -15.53 10.90
N LYS A 156 1.94 -16.29 9.92
CA LYS A 156 3.34 -16.76 9.89
C LYS A 156 4.31 -15.58 9.83
N LEU A 157 3.93 -14.50 9.12
CA LEU A 157 4.74 -13.30 8.97
C LEU A 157 4.40 -12.21 10.00
N GLN A 158 3.14 -12.13 10.43
CA GLN A 158 2.66 -11.13 11.40
C GLN A 158 3.39 -11.21 12.74
N ARG A 159 3.78 -12.44 13.17
CA ARG A 159 4.59 -12.64 14.38
C ARG A 159 5.95 -11.94 14.33
N ARG A 160 6.57 -11.75 13.15
CA ARG A 160 7.87 -11.06 13.05
C ARG A 160 7.72 -9.54 13.21
N PHE A 161 6.70 -8.95 12.60
CA PHE A 161 6.47 -7.50 12.66
C PHE A 161 6.12 -7.02 14.08
N THR A 162 5.26 -7.73 14.80
CA THR A 162 4.94 -7.39 16.20
C THR A 162 6.18 -7.50 17.08
N TYR A 163 6.99 -8.55 16.90
CA TYR A 163 8.23 -8.75 17.66
C TYR A 163 9.26 -7.64 17.43
N GLN A 164 9.40 -7.17 16.19
CA GLN A 164 10.37 -6.13 15.82
C GLN A 164 9.94 -4.75 16.36
N ARG A 165 8.65 -4.42 16.25
CA ARG A 165 8.09 -3.19 16.81
C ARG A 165 8.18 -3.16 18.34
N ASP A 166 7.91 -4.29 18.99
CA ASP A 166 8.02 -4.41 20.45
C ASP A 166 9.48 -4.30 20.90
N GLN A 167 10.44 -4.86 20.14
CA GLN A 167 11.86 -4.68 20.43
C GLN A 167 12.31 -3.22 20.28
N GLU A 168 11.86 -2.52 19.24
CA GLU A 168 12.21 -1.12 18.98
C GLU A 168 11.58 -0.16 20.00
N TYR A 169 10.35 -0.45 20.43
CA TYR A 169 9.70 0.24 21.54
C TYR A 169 10.43 0.00 22.88
N ASN A 170 10.88 -1.24 23.11
CA ASN A 170 11.57 -1.60 24.35
C ASN A 170 13.01 -1.06 24.40
N SER A 171 13.71 -1.00 23.25
CA SER A 171 15.05 -0.41 23.15
C SER A 171 15.03 1.11 23.36
N SER A 172 14.05 1.81 22.78
CA SER A 172 13.85 3.24 22.98
C SER A 172 13.43 3.59 24.42
N ARG A 173 12.63 2.75 25.08
CA ARG A 173 12.36 2.87 26.53
C ARG A 173 13.61 2.68 27.39
N ARG A 174 14.45 1.69 27.07
CA ARG A 174 15.70 1.44 27.80
C ARG A 174 16.68 2.59 27.64
N SER A 175 16.83 3.11 26.41
CA SER A 175 17.70 4.26 26.12
C SER A 175 17.28 5.53 26.87
N ARG A 176 15.97 5.79 27.00
CA ARG A 176 15.46 6.91 27.81
C ARG A 176 15.78 6.75 29.30
N ARG A 177 15.56 5.55 29.86
CA ARG A 177 15.89 5.27 31.28
C ARG A 177 17.38 5.37 31.59
N SER A 178 18.27 5.11 30.63
CA SER A 178 19.72 5.25 30.82
C SER A 178 20.22 6.69 30.71
N ASN A 179 19.40 7.62 30.21
CA ASN A 179 19.74 9.04 30.10
C ASN A 179 19.09 9.91 31.21
N ASP A 180 18.35 9.31 32.14
CA ASP A 180 17.85 10.01 33.31
C ASP A 180 19.00 10.20 34.31
N PRO A 181 19.37 11.44 34.69
CA PRO A 181 20.36 11.67 35.73
C PRO A 181 19.88 11.06 37.05
N TRP A 182 20.75 10.28 37.70
CA TRP A 182 20.44 9.64 38.99
C TRP A 182 19.98 10.68 40.03
N PRO A 183 18.96 10.41 40.87
CA PRO A 183 18.33 11.42 41.73
C PRO A 183 19.15 11.86 42.95
N TRP A 184 20.46 11.57 43.01
CA TRP A 184 21.25 11.74 44.23
C TRP A 184 22.06 13.04 44.29
N PHE A 185 21.96 13.94 43.31
CA PHE A 185 22.58 15.27 43.35
C PHE A 185 21.52 16.37 43.49
N ALA A 186 20.80 16.35 44.61
CA ALA A 186 20.00 17.49 45.06
C ALA A 186 20.01 17.55 46.59
N THR A 187 21.14 17.97 47.14
CA THR A 187 21.24 18.61 48.46
C THR A 187 22.40 19.60 48.44
#